data_AF-A0A6M8VZS3-F1
#
_entry.id   AF-A0A6M8VZS3-F1
#
_cell.length_a   1.000
_cell.length_b   1.000
_cell.length_c   1.000
_cell.angle_alpha   90.00
_cell.angle_beta   90.00
_cell.angle_gamma   90.00
#
_symmetry.space_group_name_H-M   'P 1'
#
loop_
_entity.id
_entity.type
_entity.pdbx_description
1 polymer ?
#
loop_
_entity_poly.entity_id
_entity_poly.type
_entity_poly.pdbx_seq_one_letter_code
_entity_poly.pdbx_strand_id
1 'polypeptide(L)'
;MAPEDDPQVAWLSGLLNEEPRIAAQEEFGTELVRRVRVWIGGLDDRGVSSAWRLRFRLDEPAGLEGLEATDVDPGDLAWQLNFELQATDDDALIVEAEDVWLLPTDSVSMGGRRLDNPREMLVAELGRASKLYPRLETALEDTQPTRLELNTARAYQFLREFRPALVEQGFAVEAPEWWDQPTMRLGARLRIESGEHETDTGPGSGETQAARLGLDAAGAVCVGYLGRRARADPVRV
;
A
#
# COMPACT_ATOMS: atom_id res chain seq x y z
N MET A 1 16.76 -4.57 -42.35
CA MET A 1 16.16 -3.59 -41.44
C MET A 1 17.31 -3.03 -40.65
N ALA A 2 17.71 -1.80 -40.95
CA ALA A 2 18.79 -1.16 -40.23
C ALA A 2 18.31 -0.87 -38.79
N PRO A 3 19.20 -0.77 -37.79
CA PRO A 3 18.80 -0.45 -36.42
C PRO A 3 18.07 0.89 -36.31
N GLU A 4 18.32 1.83 -37.24
CA GLU A 4 17.54 3.08 -37.36
C GLU A 4 16.09 2.90 -37.83
N ASP A 5 15.73 1.75 -38.41
CA ASP A 5 14.35 1.43 -38.80
C ASP A 5 13.54 0.83 -37.63
N ASP A 6 14.20 0.46 -36.52
CA ASP A 6 13.51 -0.07 -35.34
C ASP A 6 12.94 1.08 -34.49
N PRO A 7 11.62 1.13 -34.30
CA PRO A 7 10.95 2.21 -33.57
C PRO A 7 11.41 2.38 -32.12
N GLN A 8 11.80 1.30 -31.45
CA GLN A 8 12.24 1.34 -30.06
C GLN A 8 13.67 1.89 -29.97
N VAL A 9 14.53 1.51 -30.93
CA VAL A 9 15.91 1.98 -31.02
C VAL A 9 15.97 3.47 -31.39
N ALA A 10 15.12 3.91 -32.32
CA ALA A 10 15.03 5.32 -32.71
C ALA A 10 14.59 6.21 -31.53
N TRP A 11 13.62 5.74 -30.73
CA TRP A 11 13.14 6.46 -29.54
C TRP A 11 14.20 6.51 -28.43
N LEU A 12 14.83 5.38 -28.10
CA LEU A 12 15.93 5.34 -27.12
C LEU A 12 17.12 6.20 -27.53
N SER A 13 17.47 6.20 -28.82
CA SER A 13 18.55 7.02 -29.35
C SER A 13 18.24 8.52 -29.25
N GLY A 14 16.99 8.92 -29.51
CA GLY A 14 16.55 10.32 -29.34
C GLY A 14 16.53 10.78 -27.88
N LEU A 15 16.24 9.88 -26.93
CA LEU A 15 16.28 10.18 -25.50
C LEU A 15 17.70 10.31 -24.94
N LEU A 16 18.64 9.54 -25.49
CA LEU A 16 20.04 9.51 -25.05
C LEU A 16 20.92 10.54 -25.76
N ASN A 17 20.42 11.20 -26.80
CA ASN A 17 21.10 12.27 -27.52
C ASN A 17 20.85 13.64 -26.87
N GLU A 18 21.78 14.56 -27.09
CA GLU A 18 21.68 15.95 -26.60
C GLU A 18 20.53 16.73 -27.26
N GLU A 19 20.13 16.34 -28.47
CA GLU A 19 18.95 16.85 -29.14
C GLU A 19 17.78 15.86 -29.02
N PRO A 20 16.67 16.23 -28.36
CA PRO A 20 15.52 15.35 -28.14
C PRO A 20 14.64 15.27 -29.40
N ARG A 21 15.22 14.85 -30.52
CA ARG A 21 14.53 14.68 -31.81
C ARG A 21 14.66 13.24 -32.27
N ILE A 22 13.59 12.74 -32.86
CA ILE A 22 13.55 11.39 -33.46
C ILE A 22 13.16 11.55 -34.92
N ALA A 23 13.95 10.95 -35.82
CA ALA A 23 13.55 10.80 -37.21
C ALA A 23 12.55 9.65 -37.31
N ALA A 24 11.26 9.97 -37.37
CA ALA A 24 10.18 8.99 -37.46
C ALA A 24 9.49 9.09 -38.83
N GLN A 25 9.16 7.94 -39.43
CA GLN A 25 8.21 7.88 -40.55
C GLN A 25 6.82 8.35 -40.07
N GLU A 26 6.02 9.01 -40.92
CA GLU A 26 4.76 9.69 -40.51
C GLU A 26 3.76 8.76 -39.80
N GLU A 27 3.59 7.52 -40.28
CA GLU A 27 2.70 6.53 -39.65
C GLU A 27 3.20 6.11 -38.27
N PHE A 28 4.52 5.92 -38.13
CA PHE A 28 5.16 5.58 -36.85
C PHE A 28 5.06 6.73 -35.84
N GLY A 29 5.28 7.98 -36.28
CA GLY A 29 5.19 9.16 -35.42
C GLY A 29 3.80 9.32 -34.80
N THR A 30 2.74 9.08 -35.57
CA THR A 30 1.36 9.20 -35.08
C THR A 30 1.02 8.13 -34.04
N GLU A 31 1.39 6.88 -34.29
CA GLU A 31 1.13 5.77 -33.36
C GLU A 31 1.99 5.86 -32.10
N LEU A 32 3.25 6.31 -32.22
CA LEU A 32 4.12 6.57 -31.08
C LEU A 32 3.57 7.71 -30.21
N VAL A 33 3.15 8.82 -30.82
CA VAL A 33 2.51 9.94 -30.09
C VAL A 33 1.23 9.47 -29.41
N ARG A 34 0.41 8.64 -30.06
CA ARG A 34 -0.78 8.05 -29.46
C ARG A 34 -0.42 7.18 -28.25
N ARG A 35 0.55 6.27 -28.38
CA ARG A 35 1.03 5.43 -27.26
C ARG A 35 1.64 6.24 -26.13
N VAL A 36 2.43 7.27 -26.44
CA VAL A 36 2.99 8.18 -25.45
C VAL A 36 1.88 8.97 -24.77
N ARG A 37 0.83 9.44 -25.49
CA ARG A 37 -0.32 10.10 -24.88
C ARG A 37 -1.17 9.17 -24.02
N VAL A 38 -1.32 7.90 -24.42
CA VAL A 38 -2.00 6.89 -23.60
C VAL A 38 -1.16 6.57 -22.37
N TRP A 39 0.15 6.45 -22.52
CA TRP A 39 1.07 6.22 -21.40
C TRP A 39 1.09 7.41 -20.45
N ILE A 40 1.30 8.63 -20.96
CA ILE A 40 1.22 9.89 -20.18
C ILE A 40 -0.15 10.04 -19.56
N GLY A 41 -1.25 9.73 -20.27
CA GLY A 41 -2.59 9.70 -19.69
C GLY A 41 -2.73 8.67 -18.56
N GLY A 42 -2.10 7.50 -18.70
CA GLY A 42 -1.96 6.51 -17.64
C GLY A 42 -0.97 6.90 -16.54
N LEU A 43 -0.12 7.90 -16.77
CA LEU A 43 0.72 8.53 -15.76
C LEU A 43 0.02 9.73 -15.09
N ASP A 44 -0.92 10.37 -15.78
CA ASP A 44 -1.89 11.35 -15.23
C ASP A 44 -2.95 10.63 -14.39
N ASP A 45 -3.19 9.34 -14.66
CA ASP A 45 -3.84 8.39 -13.74
C ASP A 45 -3.03 8.16 -12.44
N ARG A 46 -1.84 8.77 -12.27
CA ARG A 46 -1.25 8.98 -10.93
C ARG A 46 -2.00 10.13 -10.25
N GLY A 47 -3.27 9.92 -9.96
CA GLY A 47 -4.09 10.86 -9.20
C GLY A 47 -4.47 12.12 -9.95
N VAL A 48 -5.77 12.43 -9.92
CA VAL A 48 -6.43 13.69 -10.29
C VAL A 48 -5.75 14.95 -9.70
N SER A 49 -4.78 14.79 -8.79
CA SER A 49 -3.83 15.80 -8.38
C SER A 49 -2.49 15.17 -8.02
N SER A 50 -1.39 15.56 -8.69
CA SER A 50 -0.02 15.11 -8.35
C SER A 50 0.42 15.50 -6.92
N ALA A 51 -0.30 16.42 -6.28
CA ALA A 51 -0.02 16.90 -4.94
C ALA A 51 -0.57 15.97 -3.83
N TRP A 52 -1.48 15.05 -4.16
CA TRP A 52 -2.11 14.15 -3.19
C TRP A 52 -2.07 12.71 -3.68
N ARG A 53 -2.02 11.76 -2.75
CA ARG A 53 -2.07 10.32 -3.02
C ARG A 53 -2.98 9.62 -2.04
N LEU A 54 -3.52 8.48 -2.43
CA LEU A 54 -4.25 7.60 -1.53
C LEU A 54 -3.26 6.87 -0.59
N ARG A 55 -3.59 6.87 0.69
CA ARG A 55 -2.88 6.21 1.79
C ARG A 55 -3.81 5.17 2.41
N PHE A 56 -3.26 3.99 2.66
CA PHE A 56 -3.91 2.93 3.40
C PHE A 56 -3.28 2.83 4.79
N ARG A 57 -4.08 2.94 5.85
CA ARG A 57 -3.61 2.74 7.23
C ARG A 57 -4.24 1.48 7.78
N LEU A 58 -3.41 0.49 8.12
CA LEU A 58 -3.88 -0.72 8.77
C LEU A 58 -3.79 -0.59 10.29
N ASP A 59 -4.95 -0.51 10.94
CA ASP A 59 -5.04 -0.40 12.40
C ASP A 59 -5.07 -1.80 13.05
N GLU A 60 -4.42 -1.91 14.21
CA GLU A 60 -4.45 -3.11 15.03
C GLU A 60 -5.85 -3.32 15.64
N PRO A 61 -6.39 -4.55 15.66
CA PRO A 61 -7.71 -4.82 16.22
C PRO A 61 -7.75 -4.50 17.72
N ALA A 62 -8.81 -3.80 18.13
CA ALA A 62 -9.11 -3.56 19.53
C ALA A 62 -9.28 -4.91 20.27
N GLY A 63 -8.50 -5.11 21.34
CA GLY A 63 -8.49 -6.36 22.11
C GLY A 63 -7.17 -7.14 22.06
N LEU A 64 -6.25 -6.83 21.14
CA LEU A 64 -4.89 -7.39 21.21
C LEU A 64 -4.04 -6.80 22.37
N GLU A 65 -4.47 -5.67 22.93
CA GLU A 65 -3.88 -5.07 24.13
C GLU A 65 -4.19 -5.91 25.37
N GLY A 66 -3.23 -6.77 25.76
CA GLY A 66 -3.27 -7.51 27.02
C GLY A 66 -3.82 -8.94 26.93
N LEU A 67 -4.27 -9.40 25.76
CA LEU A 67 -4.60 -10.81 25.53
C LEU A 67 -3.35 -11.58 25.06
N GLU A 68 -3.14 -12.76 25.66
CA GLU A 68 -2.21 -13.73 25.11
C GLU A 68 -2.83 -14.36 23.86
N ALA A 69 -2.00 -14.63 22.85
CA ALA A 69 -2.35 -15.19 21.54
C ALA A 69 -3.26 -16.44 21.54
N THR A 70 -3.44 -17.05 22.71
CA THR A 70 -4.07 -18.35 22.91
C THR A 70 -5.57 -18.23 23.17
N ASP A 71 -6.07 -17.03 23.51
CA ASP A 71 -7.46 -16.82 23.96
C ASP A 71 -8.41 -16.32 22.86
N VAL A 72 -7.91 -16.03 21.65
CA VAL A 72 -8.70 -15.46 20.55
C VAL A 72 -8.41 -16.18 19.24
N ASP A 73 -9.46 -16.60 18.54
CA ASP A 73 -9.34 -17.12 17.18
C ASP A 73 -8.86 -15.97 16.26
N PRO A 74 -7.75 -16.14 15.51
CA PRO A 74 -7.31 -15.17 14.52
C PRO A 74 -8.39 -14.76 13.50
N GLY A 75 -9.40 -15.61 13.28
CA GLY A 75 -10.57 -15.35 12.45
C GLY A 75 -11.53 -14.32 13.04
N ASP A 76 -11.59 -14.18 14.36
CA ASP A 76 -12.51 -13.29 15.09
C ASP A 76 -11.94 -11.87 15.29
N LEU A 77 -10.66 -11.66 14.98
CA LEU A 77 -10.03 -10.34 15.05
C LEU A 77 -10.37 -9.49 13.81
N ALA A 78 -11.08 -8.39 14.03
CA ALA A 78 -11.45 -7.43 12.99
C ALA A 78 -10.39 -6.32 12.83
N TRP A 79 -9.54 -6.47 11.83
CA TRP A 79 -8.57 -5.47 11.40
C TRP A 79 -9.24 -4.43 10.50
N GLN A 80 -8.87 -3.16 10.67
CA GLN A 80 -9.43 -2.07 9.89
C GLN A 80 -8.37 -1.52 8.95
N LEU A 81 -8.66 -1.55 7.65
CA LEU A 81 -7.85 -0.88 6.63
C LEU A 81 -8.54 0.45 6.28
N ASN A 82 -8.07 1.55 6.87
CA ASN A 82 -8.63 2.87 6.64
C ASN A 82 -8.09 3.50 5.35
N PHE A 83 -8.94 4.29 4.70
CA PHE A 83 -8.58 5.05 3.51
C PHE A 83 -8.33 6.51 3.90
N GLU A 84 -7.27 7.08 3.36
CA GLU A 84 -6.84 8.43 3.69
C GLU A 84 -6.24 9.11 2.46
N LEU A 85 -6.29 10.43 2.38
CA LEU A 85 -5.55 11.21 1.40
C LEU A 85 -4.33 11.83 2.09
N GLN A 86 -3.16 11.67 1.48
CA GLN A 86 -1.90 12.20 1.99
C GLN A 86 -1.25 13.13 0.97
N ALA A 87 -0.69 14.24 1.42
CA ALA A 87 0.10 15.10 0.54
C ALA A 87 1.39 14.39 0.11
N THR A 88 1.74 14.49 -1.17
CA THR A 88 2.90 13.78 -1.74
C THR A 88 4.25 14.35 -1.26
N ASP A 89 4.29 15.63 -0.87
CA ASP A 89 5.50 16.35 -0.43
C ASP A 89 5.62 16.49 1.10
N ASP A 90 4.60 16.07 1.85
CA ASP A 90 4.51 16.22 3.30
C ASP A 90 3.73 15.06 3.92
N ASP A 91 4.48 14.08 4.41
CA ASP A 91 3.91 12.84 4.96
C ASP A 91 3.04 13.07 6.21
N ALA A 92 3.16 14.23 6.88
CA ALA A 92 2.37 14.57 8.05
C ALA A 92 0.99 15.16 7.70
N LEU A 93 0.79 15.63 6.46
CA LEU A 93 -0.49 16.15 6.02
C LEU A 93 -1.36 15.01 5.48
N ILE A 94 -2.24 14.52 6.34
CA ILE A 94 -3.17 13.41 6.08
C ILE A 94 -4.59 13.89 6.32
N VAL A 95 -5.53 13.41 5.51
CA VAL A 95 -6.98 13.64 5.64
C VAL A 95 -7.65 12.28 5.62
N GLU A 96 -8.35 11.94 6.70
CA GLU A 96 -9.08 10.66 6.78
C GLU A 96 -10.26 10.67 5.81
N ALA A 97 -10.62 9.50 5.26
CA ALA A 97 -11.74 9.41 4.34
C ALA A 97 -13.06 9.89 4.97
N GLU A 98 -13.25 9.68 6.28
CA GLU A 98 -14.42 10.21 7.01
C GLU A 98 -14.52 11.74 6.87
N ASP A 99 -13.39 12.44 7.02
CA ASP A 99 -13.31 13.89 6.84
C ASP A 99 -13.47 14.29 5.38
N VAL A 100 -12.93 13.51 4.42
CA VAL A 100 -13.09 13.76 2.97
C VAL A 100 -14.56 13.88 2.57
N TRP A 101 -15.43 13.05 3.15
CA TRP A 101 -16.86 13.10 2.86
C TRP A 101 -17.55 14.33 3.45
N LEU A 102 -17.00 14.93 4.51
CA LEU A 102 -17.48 16.18 5.10
C LEU A 102 -16.97 17.45 4.37
N LEU A 103 -15.92 17.33 3.57
CA LEU A 103 -15.35 18.44 2.81
C LEU A 103 -16.28 18.94 1.69
N PRO A 104 -16.12 20.20 1.24
CA PRO A 104 -16.79 20.72 0.04
C PRO A 104 -16.48 19.87 -1.19
N THR A 105 -17.46 19.74 -2.09
CA THR A 105 -17.31 18.93 -3.30
C THR A 105 -16.27 19.49 -4.26
N ASP A 106 -16.16 20.82 -4.41
CA ASP A 106 -15.38 21.41 -5.51
C ASP A 106 -13.88 21.45 -5.23
N SER A 107 -13.45 22.15 -4.17
CA SER A 107 -12.05 22.23 -3.78
C SER A 107 -11.89 22.72 -2.36
N VAL A 108 -10.78 22.34 -1.73
CA VAL A 108 -10.36 22.84 -0.43
C VAL A 108 -8.86 23.12 -0.46
N SER A 109 -8.39 24.07 0.34
CA SER A 109 -6.96 24.34 0.52
C SER A 109 -6.50 23.91 1.91
N MET A 110 -5.48 23.06 1.99
CA MET A 110 -4.94 22.50 3.23
C MET A 110 -3.42 22.57 3.21
N GLY A 111 -2.83 23.17 4.26
CA GLY A 111 -1.37 23.34 4.36
C GLY A 111 -0.73 24.08 3.19
N GLY A 112 -1.47 24.98 2.51
CA GLY A 112 -0.98 25.69 1.31
C GLY A 112 -1.15 24.92 0.00
N ARG A 113 -1.73 23.72 0.03
CA ARG A 113 -2.01 22.89 -1.16
C ARG A 113 -3.49 22.90 -1.47
N ARG A 114 -3.80 22.83 -2.75
CA ARG A 114 -5.18 22.69 -3.21
C ARG A 114 -5.50 21.20 -3.40
N LEU A 115 -6.65 20.80 -2.90
CA LEU A 115 -7.25 19.49 -3.13
C LEU A 115 -8.55 19.72 -3.90
N ASP A 116 -8.55 19.36 -5.17
CA ASP A 116 -9.70 19.47 -6.06
C ASP A 116 -10.51 18.20 -6.03
N ASN A 117 -11.84 18.34 -5.98
CA ASN A 117 -12.82 17.26 -5.97
C ASN A 117 -12.41 16.11 -5.01
N PRO A 118 -12.24 16.36 -3.71
CA PRO A 118 -11.63 15.42 -2.76
C PRO A 118 -12.32 14.04 -2.74
N ARG A 119 -13.65 14.03 -2.86
CA ARG A 119 -14.47 12.82 -2.91
C ARG A 119 -14.25 12.02 -4.19
N GLU A 120 -14.25 12.69 -5.35
CA GLU A 120 -14.00 12.05 -6.63
C GLU A 120 -12.58 11.51 -6.71
N MET A 121 -11.61 12.28 -6.19
CA MET A 121 -10.22 11.84 -6.07
C MET A 121 -10.09 10.57 -5.24
N LEU A 122 -10.73 10.51 -4.05
CA LEU A 122 -10.70 9.33 -3.19
C LEU A 122 -11.27 8.10 -3.92
N VAL A 123 -12.45 8.22 -4.52
CA VAL A 123 -13.11 7.12 -5.24
C VAL A 123 -12.32 6.68 -6.48
N ALA A 124 -11.75 7.63 -7.23
CA ALA A 124 -10.92 7.34 -8.40
C ALA A 124 -9.66 6.57 -8.00
N GLU A 125 -8.95 7.00 -6.95
CA GLU A 125 -7.76 6.30 -6.48
C GLU A 125 -8.09 4.93 -5.86
N LEU A 126 -9.23 4.78 -5.18
CA LEU A 126 -9.70 3.47 -4.71
C LEU A 126 -10.02 2.53 -5.88
N GLY A 127 -10.67 3.02 -6.94
CA GLY A 127 -10.91 2.26 -8.17
C GLY A 127 -9.62 1.92 -8.94
N ARG A 128 -8.58 2.73 -8.79
CA ARG A 128 -7.24 2.42 -9.32
C ARG A 128 -6.57 1.34 -8.48
N ALA A 129 -6.63 1.44 -7.15
CA ALA A 129 -6.05 0.46 -6.23
C ALA A 129 -6.76 -0.90 -6.28
N SER A 130 -8.06 -0.95 -6.57
CA SER A 130 -8.82 -2.20 -6.69
C SER A 130 -8.30 -3.13 -7.80
N LYS A 131 -7.67 -2.57 -8.85
CA LYS A 131 -6.99 -3.35 -9.90
C LYS A 131 -5.82 -4.19 -9.35
N LEU A 132 -5.21 -3.75 -8.25
CA LEU A 132 -4.11 -4.44 -7.57
C LEU A 132 -4.63 -5.30 -6.41
N TYR A 133 -5.59 -4.78 -5.66
CA TYR A 133 -6.23 -5.48 -4.55
C TYR A 133 -7.75 -5.55 -4.78
N PRO A 134 -8.26 -6.57 -5.49
CA PRO A 134 -9.66 -6.67 -5.91
C PRO A 134 -10.68 -6.59 -4.78
N ARG A 135 -10.26 -6.91 -3.55
CA ARG A 135 -11.15 -6.84 -2.38
C ARG A 135 -11.59 -5.42 -2.04
N LEU A 136 -10.92 -4.38 -2.54
CA LEU A 136 -11.41 -3.00 -2.43
C LEU A 136 -12.72 -2.77 -3.18
N GLU A 137 -13.09 -3.64 -4.14
CA GLU A 137 -14.38 -3.56 -4.83
C GLU A 137 -15.56 -3.63 -3.85
N THR A 138 -15.44 -4.42 -2.78
CA THR A 138 -16.52 -4.50 -1.77
C THR A 138 -16.67 -3.20 -0.98
N ALA A 139 -15.59 -2.43 -0.81
CA ALA A 139 -15.68 -1.11 -0.18
C ALA A 139 -16.31 -0.09 -1.14
N LEU A 140 -16.05 -0.20 -2.45
CA LEU A 140 -16.63 0.65 -3.49
C LEU A 140 -18.12 0.41 -3.74
N GLU A 141 -18.71 -0.65 -3.16
CA GLU A 141 -20.17 -0.83 -3.14
C GLU A 141 -20.86 0.18 -2.20
N ASP A 142 -20.14 0.72 -1.21
CA ASP A 142 -20.63 1.81 -0.37
C ASP A 142 -20.63 3.14 -1.16
N THR A 143 -21.61 3.99 -0.87
CA THR A 143 -21.66 5.36 -1.41
C THR A 143 -20.55 6.23 -0.81
N GLN A 144 -20.10 5.94 0.41
CA GLN A 144 -19.07 6.70 1.12
C GLN A 144 -18.02 5.74 1.71
N PRO A 145 -17.16 5.12 0.88
CA PRO A 145 -16.10 4.24 1.36
C PRO A 145 -15.14 5.00 2.28
N THR A 146 -14.95 4.47 3.49
CA THR A 146 -14.01 5.02 4.47
C THR A 146 -12.98 4.01 4.95
N ARG A 147 -13.33 2.72 4.98
CA ARG A 147 -12.48 1.62 5.43
C ARG A 147 -12.88 0.28 4.83
N LEU A 148 -12.02 -0.72 5.00
CA LEU A 148 -12.27 -2.12 4.66
C LEU A 148 -11.91 -3.04 5.83
N GLU A 149 -12.85 -3.90 6.23
CA GLU A 149 -12.63 -4.87 7.30
C GLU A 149 -11.90 -6.13 6.79
N LEU A 150 -10.83 -6.48 7.49
CA LEU A 150 -10.00 -7.65 7.23
C LEU A 150 -9.96 -8.54 8.47
N ASN A 151 -9.84 -9.86 8.27
CA ASN A 151 -9.41 -10.74 9.35
C ASN A 151 -7.87 -10.79 9.39
N THR A 152 -7.32 -11.48 10.38
CA THR A 152 -5.86 -11.50 10.57
C THR A 152 -5.09 -12.10 9.38
N ALA A 153 -5.61 -13.16 8.76
CA ALA A 153 -4.98 -13.77 7.59
C ALA A 153 -4.92 -12.80 6.40
N ARG A 154 -6.01 -12.07 6.16
CA ARG A 154 -6.13 -11.07 5.09
C ARG A 154 -5.29 -9.82 5.37
N ALA A 155 -5.21 -9.38 6.62
CA ALA A 155 -4.34 -8.28 7.03
C ALA A 155 -2.86 -8.61 6.80
N TYR A 156 -2.44 -9.82 7.19
CA TYR A 156 -1.08 -10.31 6.92
C TYR A 156 -0.80 -10.41 5.41
N GLN A 157 -1.73 -10.98 4.64
CA GLN A 157 -1.62 -11.08 3.18
C GLN A 157 -1.47 -9.69 2.53
N PHE A 158 -2.31 -8.73 2.95
CA PHE A 158 -2.24 -7.34 2.48
C PHE A 158 -0.84 -6.74 2.64
N LEU A 159 -0.26 -6.87 3.83
CA LEU A 159 1.06 -6.29 4.11
C LEU A 159 2.23 -7.02 3.43
N ARG A 160 2.12 -8.33 3.15
CA ARG A 160 3.21 -9.11 2.54
C ARG A 160 3.17 -9.09 1.01
N GLU A 161 1.99 -9.20 0.43
CA GLU A 161 1.81 -9.40 -1.01
C GLU A 161 1.44 -8.10 -1.72
N PHE A 162 0.52 -7.31 -1.14
CA PHE A 162 -0.06 -6.15 -1.82
C PHE A 162 0.64 -4.83 -1.50
N ARG A 163 1.12 -4.63 -0.26
CA ARG A 163 1.85 -3.41 0.15
C ARG A 163 3.00 -3.07 -0.81
N PRO A 164 3.92 -3.98 -1.20
CA PRO A 164 5.01 -3.65 -2.11
C PRO A 164 4.52 -3.11 -3.46
N ALA A 165 3.55 -3.81 -4.08
CA ALA A 165 2.98 -3.42 -5.37
C ALA A 165 2.22 -2.09 -5.29
N LEU A 166 1.50 -1.83 -4.19
CA LEU A 166 0.82 -0.56 -3.95
C LEU A 166 1.82 0.61 -3.84
N VAL A 167 2.90 0.42 -3.07
CA VAL A 167 3.94 1.44 -2.92
C VAL A 167 4.66 1.73 -4.24
N GLU A 168 4.97 0.69 -5.03
CA GLU A 168 5.55 0.86 -6.37
C GLU A 168 4.64 1.65 -7.32
N GLN A 169 3.32 1.58 -7.11
CA GLN A 169 2.32 2.31 -7.87
C GLN A 169 2.04 3.72 -7.31
N GLY A 170 2.77 4.15 -6.28
CA GLY A 170 2.67 5.50 -5.72
C GLY A 170 1.61 5.67 -4.64
N PHE A 171 1.01 4.59 -4.15
CA PHE A 171 0.15 4.61 -2.97
C PHE A 171 1.00 4.62 -1.69
N ALA A 172 0.52 5.25 -0.63
CA ALA A 172 1.12 5.11 0.69
C ALA A 172 0.45 3.96 1.46
N VAL A 173 1.23 3.23 2.25
CA VAL A 173 0.72 2.17 3.12
C VAL A 173 1.41 2.26 4.48
N GLU A 174 0.64 2.55 5.52
CA GLU A 174 1.06 2.51 6.91
C GLU A 174 0.67 1.16 7.52
N ALA A 175 1.68 0.47 8.04
CA ALA A 175 1.51 -0.76 8.81
C ALA A 175 1.57 -0.42 10.32
N PRO A 176 1.06 -1.31 11.19
CA PRO A 176 1.24 -1.18 12.63
C PRO A 176 2.72 -1.07 13.01
N GLU A 177 3.04 -0.31 14.06
CA GLU A 177 4.41 0.03 14.46
C GLU A 177 5.32 -1.20 14.65
N TRP A 178 4.77 -2.33 15.06
CA TRP A 178 5.52 -3.57 15.31
C TRP A 178 5.82 -4.37 14.04
N TRP A 179 5.19 -4.08 12.90
CA TRP A 179 5.31 -4.88 11.68
C TRP A 179 6.74 -4.91 11.11
N ASP A 180 7.41 -3.76 11.09
CA ASP A 180 8.77 -3.61 10.57
C ASP A 180 9.85 -3.83 11.65
N GLN A 181 9.45 -4.22 12.88
CA GLN A 181 10.40 -4.48 13.97
C GLN A 181 11.00 -5.89 13.87
N PRO A 182 12.34 -6.03 13.90
CA PRO A 182 13.03 -7.32 13.74
C PRO A 182 12.72 -8.33 14.86
N THR A 183 12.17 -7.89 15.99
CA THR A 183 11.94 -8.70 17.20
C THR A 183 10.50 -9.21 17.32
N MET A 184 9.52 -8.62 16.64
CA MET A 184 8.12 -9.08 16.67
C MET A 184 7.73 -9.71 15.33
N ARG A 185 8.22 -10.92 15.10
CA ARG A 185 7.57 -11.80 14.13
C ARG A 185 6.18 -12.09 14.66
N LEU A 186 5.15 -11.58 13.98
CA LEU A 186 3.74 -11.93 14.26
C LEU A 186 3.52 -13.46 14.34
N GLY A 187 4.42 -14.26 13.74
CA GLY A 187 4.46 -15.72 13.91
C GLY A 187 4.76 -16.24 15.34
N ALA A 188 5.15 -15.37 16.29
CA ALA A 188 5.33 -15.74 17.70
C ALA A 188 4.12 -15.37 18.59
N ARG A 189 3.30 -14.39 18.18
CA ARG A 189 2.04 -14.01 18.87
C ARG A 189 0.79 -14.45 18.13
N LEU A 190 0.94 -15.15 17.03
CA LEU A 190 -0.14 -15.74 16.28
C LEU A 190 0.44 -17.04 15.73
N ARG A 191 0.47 -18.08 16.56
CA ARG A 191 0.56 -19.44 16.02
C ARG A 191 -0.76 -19.67 15.31
N ILE A 192 -0.85 -19.19 14.08
CA ILE A 192 -1.80 -19.70 13.11
C ILE A 192 -1.33 -21.13 12.89
N GLU A 193 -1.89 -22.07 13.66
CA GLU A 193 -2.12 -23.38 13.11
C GLU A 193 -2.99 -23.11 11.89
N SER A 194 -2.35 -23.12 10.74
CA SER A 194 -3.00 -23.12 9.45
C SER A 194 -3.87 -24.36 9.43
N GLY A 195 -5.10 -24.20 9.91
CA GLY A 195 -6.19 -25.12 9.73
C GLY A 195 -6.30 -25.34 8.23
N GLU A 196 -6.03 -26.58 7.87
CA GLU A 196 -6.10 -27.12 6.53
C GLU A 196 -7.43 -26.68 5.90
N HIS A 197 -7.38 -25.76 4.94
CA HIS A 197 -8.54 -25.55 4.08
C HIS A 197 -8.57 -26.74 3.11
N GLU A 198 -9.41 -27.69 3.52
CA GLU A 198 -9.97 -28.82 2.81
C GLU A 198 -10.02 -28.60 1.29
N THR A 199 -8.98 -29.05 0.59
CA THR A 199 -9.11 -29.36 -0.84
C THR A 199 -9.82 -30.68 -0.95
N ASP A 200 -10.97 -30.64 -1.60
CA ASP A 200 -11.77 -31.78 -1.98
C ASP A 200 -10.91 -32.92 -2.57
N THR A 201 -11.23 -34.11 -2.08
CA THR A 201 -10.60 -35.43 -2.16
C THR A 201 -10.08 -35.84 -3.54
N GLY A 202 -8.83 -36.31 -3.57
CA GLY A 202 -8.33 -37.30 -4.54
C GLY A 202 -7.17 -38.11 -3.92
N PRO A 203 -7.22 -39.45 -3.84
CA PRO A 203 -6.22 -40.22 -3.10
C PRO A 203 -4.96 -40.41 -3.95
N GLY A 204 -3.83 -39.96 -3.43
CA GLY A 204 -2.51 -40.20 -4.02
C GLY A 204 -1.44 -40.26 -2.93
N SER A 205 -1.03 -41.48 -2.61
CA SER A 205 0.01 -41.83 -1.64
C SER A 205 1.37 -41.21 -1.97
N GLY A 206 2.13 -40.78 -0.95
CA GLY A 206 3.58 -40.57 -1.08
C GLY A 206 4.19 -39.66 -0.02
N GLU A 207 4.79 -40.30 0.99
CA GLU A 207 5.82 -39.84 1.93
C GLU A 207 6.29 -38.36 1.89
N THR A 208 6.14 -37.65 3.01
CA THR A 208 6.90 -36.43 3.29
C THR A 208 7.93 -36.69 4.39
N GLN A 209 9.19 -36.58 3.98
CA GLN A 209 10.38 -36.65 4.81
C GLN A 209 10.45 -35.42 5.72
N ALA A 210 10.35 -35.63 7.03
CA ALA A 210 10.50 -34.59 8.04
C ALA A 210 11.97 -34.10 8.07
N ALA A 211 12.20 -32.91 7.51
CA ALA A 211 13.47 -32.20 7.64
C ALA A 211 13.62 -31.70 9.09
N ARG A 212 14.51 -32.35 9.82
CA ARG A 212 15.08 -31.85 11.08
C ARG A 212 16.12 -30.79 10.74
N LEU A 213 15.94 -29.56 11.21
CA LEU A 213 17.00 -28.54 11.22
C LEU A 213 17.16 -28.01 12.65
N GLY A 214 18.39 -28.13 13.12
CA GLY A 214 18.81 -27.97 14.50
C GLY A 214 18.85 -26.53 14.99
N LEU A 215 18.63 -26.41 16.30
CA LEU A 215 18.80 -25.21 17.10
C LEU A 215 20.28 -25.10 17.50
N ASP A 216 20.95 -24.06 17.02
CA ASP A 216 22.16 -23.55 17.68
C ASP A 216 21.87 -22.14 18.21
N ALA A 217 21.91 -22.06 19.54
CA ALA A 217 21.83 -20.84 20.31
C ALA A 217 23.19 -20.12 20.32
N ALA A 218 23.18 -18.78 20.26
CA ALA A 218 24.06 -17.89 21.05
C ALA A 218 23.93 -16.45 20.57
N GLY A 219 24.02 -15.51 21.50
CA GLY A 219 24.47 -14.14 21.20
C GLY A 219 23.56 -13.03 21.67
N ALA A 220 23.48 -12.86 23.00
CA ALA A 220 23.06 -11.60 23.58
C ALA A 220 23.99 -10.46 23.12
N VAL A 221 23.41 -9.33 22.71
CA VAL A 221 24.09 -8.02 22.79
C VAL A 221 23.09 -6.99 23.27
N CYS A 222 23.31 -6.54 24.51
CA CYS A 222 22.70 -5.34 25.08
C CYS A 222 23.28 -4.12 24.37
N VAL A 223 22.45 -3.21 23.87
CA VAL A 223 22.85 -1.82 23.62
C VAL A 223 21.82 -0.92 24.27
N GLY A 224 22.32 -0.12 25.23
CA GLY A 224 21.53 0.65 26.17
C GLY A 224 20.81 1.85 25.55
N TYR A 225 19.65 2.14 26.15
CA TYR A 225 18.95 3.40 26.00
C TYR A 225 19.58 4.45 26.95
N LEU A 226 20.20 5.48 26.38
CA LEU A 226 20.25 6.83 26.96
C LEU A 226 19.14 7.60 26.23
N GLY A 227 18.10 8.15 26.86
CA GLY A 227 18.15 9.01 28.03
C GLY A 227 17.89 10.45 27.58
N ARG A 228 16.61 10.83 27.42
CA ARG A 228 16.17 12.23 27.52
C ARG A 228 14.63 12.34 27.55
N ARG A 229 14.07 12.56 28.74
CA ARG A 229 12.75 13.19 28.89
C ARG A 229 12.96 14.47 29.69
N ALA A 230 12.84 15.60 29.01
CA ALA A 230 12.86 16.91 29.63
C ALA A 230 11.54 17.12 30.37
N ARG A 231 11.64 17.63 31.60
CA ARG A 231 10.54 18.23 32.37
C ARG A 231 10.07 19.50 31.68
N ALA A 232 8.76 19.71 31.66
CA ALA A 232 8.17 21.03 31.83
C ALA A 232 6.92 20.87 32.72
N ASP A 233 6.97 21.53 33.88
CA ASP A 233 5.88 21.68 34.85
C ASP A 233 4.79 22.65 34.32
N PRO A 234 3.56 22.58 34.86
CA PRO A 234 2.43 23.39 34.42
C PRO A 234 2.40 24.75 35.10
N VAL A 235 2.04 25.80 34.36
CA VAL A 235 1.57 27.06 34.95
C VAL A 235 0.05 27.02 35.00
N ARG A 236 -0.48 27.23 36.20
CA ARG A 236 -1.91 27.25 36.54
C ARG A 236 -2.33 28.69 36.86
N VAL A 237 -3.56 29.00 36.42
CA VAL A 237 -4.45 30.12 36.78
C VAL A 237 -4.10 31.50 36.23
#